data_AF-A0A8E0KH63-F1
#
_entry.id   AF-A0A8E0KH63-F1
#
_cell.length_a   1.000
_cell.length_b   1.000
_cell.length_c   1.000
_cell.angle_alpha   90.00
_cell.angle_beta   90.00
_cell.angle_gamma   90.00
#
_symmetry.space_group_name_H-M   'P 1'
#
loop_
_entity.id
_entity.type
_entity.pdbx_description
1 polymer ?
#
loop_
_entity_poly.entity_id
_entity_poly.type
_entity_poly.pdbx_seq_one_letter_code
_entity_poly.pdbx_strand_id
1 'polypeptide(L)'
;MGFSESPAVWTDREPTLDEEISLLDDEDIFEMANLTEDQTGVPGVIMISTAMGSHGPRVKYFLKPGRHQPSFSVNVASEPRVVANSLSDRDLSRMAQSVIDWVRLNHEALSRFWWDGPDWMEPEVRAFIDGLKKV
;
A
#
# COMPACT_ATOMS: atom_id res chain seq x y z
N MET A 1 -25.65 -28.41 -19.67
CA MET A 1 -25.14 -27.05 -19.47
C MET A 1 -23.75 -27.17 -18.85
N GLY A 2 -22.71 -26.94 -19.64
CA GLY A 2 -21.32 -26.98 -19.17
C GLY A 2 -20.98 -25.71 -18.43
N PHE A 3 -20.44 -25.86 -17.22
CA PHE A 3 -19.75 -24.80 -16.51
C PHE A 3 -18.42 -24.55 -17.24
N SER A 4 -18.22 -23.33 -17.72
CA SER A 4 -16.89 -22.84 -18.06
C SER A 4 -16.54 -21.79 -17.03
N GLU A 5 -15.90 -22.23 -15.95
CA GLU A 5 -15.10 -21.33 -15.12
C GLU A 5 -13.87 -20.95 -15.95
N SER A 6 -13.77 -19.67 -16.28
CA SER A 6 -12.55 -19.10 -16.88
C SER A 6 -11.45 -19.19 -15.82
N PRO A 7 -10.36 -19.94 -16.05
CA PRO A 7 -9.23 -19.93 -15.14
C PRO A 7 -8.66 -18.51 -15.12
N ALA A 8 -8.61 -17.89 -13.93
CA ALA A 8 -7.96 -16.61 -13.74
C ALA A 8 -6.52 -16.73 -14.22
N VAL A 9 -6.22 -16.11 -15.37
CA VAL A 9 -4.88 -16.02 -15.93
C VAL A 9 -4.10 -15.10 -15.00
N TRP A 10 -3.30 -15.68 -14.10
CA TRP A 10 -2.35 -14.94 -13.30
C TRP A 10 -1.24 -14.46 -14.24
N THR A 11 -1.32 -13.22 -14.68
CA THR A 11 -0.19 -12.54 -15.30
C THR A 11 0.86 -12.28 -14.23
N ASP A 12 2.00 -12.95 -14.36
CA ASP A 12 3.22 -12.87 -13.52
C ASP A 12 3.94 -11.49 -13.60
N ARG A 13 3.21 -10.45 -14.02
CA ARG A 13 3.72 -9.11 -14.22
C ARG A 13 3.10 -8.19 -13.19
N GLU A 14 3.95 -7.50 -12.44
CA GLU A 14 3.51 -6.43 -11.55
C GLU A 14 2.76 -5.35 -12.36
N PRO A 15 1.54 -4.96 -11.94
CA PRO A 15 0.74 -3.94 -12.62
C PRO A 15 1.51 -2.61 -12.62
N THR A 16 1.28 -1.79 -13.65
CA THR A 16 1.73 -0.40 -13.61
C THR A 16 0.91 0.40 -12.59
N LEU A 17 1.46 1.50 -12.11
CA LEU A 17 0.79 2.37 -11.14
C LEU A 17 -0.58 2.88 -11.63
N ASP A 18 -0.67 3.20 -12.93
CA ASP A 18 -1.92 3.68 -13.54
C ASP A 18 -2.97 2.57 -13.61
N GLU A 19 -2.54 1.33 -13.88
CA GLU A 19 -3.41 0.14 -13.82
C GLU A 19 -3.85 -0.13 -12.37
N GLU A 20 -2.97 0.00 -11.37
CA GLU A 20 -3.34 -0.12 -9.95
C GLU A 20 -4.41 0.91 -9.56
N ILE A 21 -4.25 2.18 -9.99
CA ILE A 21 -5.20 3.25 -9.68
C ILE A 21 -6.55 3.03 -10.37
N SER A 22 -6.55 2.47 -11.58
CA SER A 22 -7.78 2.21 -12.35
C SER A 22 -8.56 1.00 -11.83
N LEU A 23 -7.95 0.15 -11.01
CA LEU A 23 -8.58 -1.02 -10.40
C LEU A 23 -9.21 -0.73 -9.04
N LEU A 24 -9.07 0.50 -8.52
CA LEU A 24 -9.77 0.93 -7.30
C LEU A 24 -11.19 1.35 -7.71
N ASP A 25 -12.22 0.59 -7.32
CA ASP A 25 -13.61 1.00 -7.52
C ASP A 25 -13.95 2.14 -6.54
N ASP A 26 -14.93 2.99 -6.89
CA ASP A 26 -15.30 4.15 -6.05
C ASP A 26 -15.82 3.75 -4.64
N GLU A 27 -16.27 2.50 -4.46
CA GLU A 27 -16.66 1.92 -3.18
C GLU A 27 -15.47 1.54 -2.28
N ASP A 28 -14.28 1.33 -2.85
CA ASP A 28 -13.07 0.94 -2.12
C ASP A 28 -12.29 2.15 -1.55
N ILE A 29 -12.71 3.38 -1.89
CA ILE A 29 -12.06 4.63 -1.47
C ILE A 29 -12.16 4.84 0.06
N PHE A 30 -13.10 4.17 0.73
CA PHE A 30 -13.36 4.33 2.16
C PHE A 30 -12.36 3.62 3.08
N GLU A 31 -11.53 2.72 2.58
CA GLU A 31 -10.60 1.92 3.39
C GLU A 31 -9.12 2.33 3.20
N MET A 32 -8.90 3.64 3.03
CA MET A 32 -7.58 4.23 2.79
C MET A 32 -7.23 5.27 3.84
N ALA A 33 -5.97 5.29 4.27
CA ALA A 33 -5.44 6.34 5.14
C ALA A 33 -4.12 6.88 4.61
N ASN A 34 -4.01 8.21 4.54
CA ASN A 34 -2.74 8.90 4.31
C ASN A 34 -2.09 9.17 5.67
N LEU A 35 -0.95 8.53 5.91
CA LEU A 35 -0.14 8.72 7.10
C LEU A 35 0.91 9.81 6.86
N THR A 36 1.09 10.67 7.85
CA THR A 36 2.05 11.78 7.82
C THR A 36 3.45 11.35 8.26
N GLU A 37 4.42 12.23 8.06
CA GLU A 37 5.77 12.09 8.64
C GLU A 37 5.72 11.94 10.17
N ASP A 38 4.84 12.66 10.87
CA ASP A 38 4.71 12.53 12.32
C ASP A 38 4.25 11.13 12.76
N GLN A 39 3.52 10.41 11.90
CA GLN A 39 3.03 9.06 12.18
C GLN A 39 4.04 7.97 11.78
N THR A 40 4.90 8.23 10.81
CA THR A 40 5.76 7.21 10.18
C THR A 40 7.25 7.41 10.42
N GLY A 41 7.70 8.63 10.71
CA GLY A 41 9.11 9.02 10.68
C GLY A 41 9.69 9.14 9.26
N VAL A 42 8.88 8.90 8.21
CA VAL A 42 9.32 9.00 6.82
C VAL A 42 8.86 10.33 6.22
N PRO A 43 9.78 11.16 5.69
CA PRO A 43 9.39 12.39 5.01
C PRO A 43 8.48 12.11 3.81
N GLY A 44 7.29 12.70 3.79
CA GLY A 44 6.29 12.53 2.73
C GLY A 44 4.98 11.96 3.25
N VAL A 45 4.28 11.20 2.40
CA VAL A 45 2.99 10.58 2.71
C VAL A 45 3.09 9.09 2.41
N ILE A 46 2.75 8.26 3.40
CA ILE A 46 2.53 6.83 3.19
C ILE A 46 1.03 6.58 3.20
N MET A 47 0.51 6.13 2.07
CA MET A 47 -0.87 5.70 1.94
C MET A 47 -0.96 4.20 2.19
N ILE A 48 -1.81 3.82 3.12
CA ILE A 48 -2.17 2.43 3.41
C ILE A 48 -3.61 2.17 2.99
N SER A 49 -3.90 0.93 2.64
CA SER A 49 -5.26 0.45 2.40
C SER A 49 -5.40 -0.98 2.89
N THR A 50 -6.64 -1.43 3.01
CA THR A 50 -7.00 -2.85 3.12
C THR A 50 -6.88 -3.55 1.77
N ALA A 51 -7.34 -4.80 1.68
CA ALA A 51 -7.26 -5.62 0.47
C ALA A 51 -7.98 -5.00 -0.75
N MET A 52 -7.19 -4.40 -1.66
CA MET A 52 -7.67 -3.82 -2.91
C MET A 52 -7.36 -4.72 -4.12
N GLY A 53 -8.39 -5.22 -4.80
CA GLY A 53 -8.28 -5.89 -6.09
C GLY A 53 -7.44 -7.17 -6.08
N SER A 54 -6.76 -7.44 -7.21
CA SER A 54 -6.07 -8.73 -7.47
C SER A 54 -4.60 -8.77 -7.02
N HIS A 55 -4.16 -7.82 -6.21
CA HIS A 55 -2.74 -7.66 -5.89
C HIS A 55 -2.45 -7.91 -4.41
N GLY A 56 -1.21 -8.31 -4.12
CA GLY A 56 -0.79 -8.57 -2.75
C GLY A 56 -0.69 -7.31 -1.87
N PRO A 57 -0.57 -7.49 -0.55
CA PRO A 57 -0.41 -6.40 0.41
C PRO A 57 0.71 -5.44 0.05
N ARG A 58 0.43 -4.14 0.06
CA ARG A 58 1.42 -3.08 -0.21
C ARG A 58 1.01 -1.75 0.39
N VAL A 59 2.01 -0.88 0.55
CA VAL A 59 1.81 0.53 0.87
C VAL A 59 2.31 1.37 -0.29
N LYS A 60 1.74 2.56 -0.43
CA LYS A 60 2.09 3.51 -1.48
C LYS A 60 2.73 4.75 -0.87
N TYR A 61 3.80 5.24 -1.47
CA TYR A 61 4.50 6.43 -1.02
C TYR A 61 4.35 7.59 -2.01
N PHE A 62 4.13 8.78 -1.49
CA PHE A 62 4.13 10.04 -2.23
C PHE A 62 5.03 11.09 -1.57
N LEU A 63 5.68 11.93 -2.37
CA LEU A 63 6.39 13.12 -1.86
C LEU A 63 5.43 14.17 -1.28
N LYS A 64 4.20 14.23 -1.81
CA LYS A 64 3.11 15.12 -1.39
C LYS A 64 1.76 14.49 -1.72
N PRO A 65 0.68 14.81 -1.00
CA PRO A 65 -0.63 14.21 -1.27
C PRO A 65 -1.19 14.63 -2.64
N GLY A 66 -1.97 13.74 -3.26
CA GLY A 66 -2.77 14.02 -4.46
C GLY A 66 -2.94 12.82 -5.39
N ARG A 67 -4.12 12.68 -5.99
CA ARG A 67 -4.51 11.53 -6.83
C ARG A 67 -3.54 11.22 -7.97
N HIS A 68 -3.01 12.26 -8.60
CA HIS A 68 -2.12 12.14 -9.77
C HIS A 68 -0.65 12.40 -9.45
N GLN A 69 -0.27 12.33 -8.17
CA GLN A 69 1.12 12.52 -7.79
C GLN A 69 1.96 11.27 -8.15
N PRO A 70 3.16 11.46 -8.70
CA PRO A 70 4.16 10.40 -8.81
C PRO A 70 4.38 9.70 -7.47
N SER A 71 4.53 8.38 -7.51
CA SER A 71 4.60 7.52 -6.32
C SER A 71 5.35 6.22 -6.61
N PHE A 72 5.67 5.49 -5.54
CA PHE A 72 6.08 4.10 -5.65
C PHE A 72 5.33 3.24 -4.63
N SER A 73 5.24 1.94 -4.91
CA SER A 73 4.59 0.95 -4.06
C SER A 73 5.63 0.00 -3.48
N VAL A 74 5.52 -0.31 -2.19
CA VAL A 74 6.35 -1.29 -1.48
C VAL A 74 5.46 -2.42 -0.99
N ASN A 75 5.80 -3.66 -1.32
CA ASN A 75 5.04 -4.82 -0.83
C ASN A 75 5.20 -4.98 0.70
N VAL A 76 4.14 -5.39 1.37
CA VAL A 76 4.18 -5.78 2.78
C VAL A 76 4.52 -7.27 2.84
N ALA A 77 5.81 -7.56 3.06
CA ALA A 77 6.35 -8.90 3.21
C ALA A 77 7.50 -8.93 4.22
N SER A 78 7.98 -10.13 4.59
CA SER A 78 9.16 -10.29 5.46
C SER A 78 10.42 -9.63 4.88
N GLU A 79 10.52 -9.58 3.55
CA GLU A 79 11.53 -8.85 2.79
C GLU A 79 10.86 -7.82 1.87
N PRO A 80 10.56 -6.60 2.37
CA PRO A 80 9.92 -5.56 1.56
C PRO A 80 10.85 -5.04 0.47
N ARG A 81 10.27 -4.75 -0.70
CA ARG A 81 10.92 -4.15 -1.86
C ARG A 81 9.94 -3.26 -2.63
N VAL A 82 10.48 -2.37 -3.45
CA VAL A 82 9.68 -1.58 -4.39
C VAL A 82 9.16 -2.50 -5.50
N VAL A 83 7.86 -2.45 -5.79
CA VAL A 83 7.16 -3.28 -6.78
C VAL A 83 6.52 -2.47 -7.91
N ALA A 84 6.38 -1.16 -7.72
CA ALA A 84 5.95 -0.22 -8.77
C ALA A 84 6.55 1.15 -8.49
N ASN A 85 6.87 1.94 -9.52
CA ASN A 85 7.44 3.27 -9.37
C ASN A 85 7.09 4.19 -10.55
N SER A 86 6.80 5.46 -10.25
CA SER A 86 6.72 6.58 -11.19
C SER A 86 7.49 7.82 -10.76
N LEU A 87 8.22 7.77 -9.62
CA LEU A 87 9.15 8.82 -9.23
C LEU A 87 10.40 8.83 -10.11
N SER A 88 11.08 9.99 -10.13
CA SER A 88 12.44 10.10 -10.66
C SER A 88 13.41 9.19 -9.90
N ASP A 89 14.45 8.68 -10.56
CA ASP A 89 15.48 7.83 -9.93
C ASP A 89 16.13 8.51 -8.72
N ARG A 90 16.28 9.84 -8.79
CA ARG A 90 16.81 10.65 -7.69
C ARG A 90 15.91 10.60 -6.46
N ASP A 91 14.60 10.77 -6.64
CA ASP A 91 13.68 10.78 -5.51
C ASP A 91 13.43 9.36 -4.98
N LEU A 92 13.38 8.37 -5.87
CA LEU A 92 13.29 6.96 -5.49
C LEU A 92 14.48 6.54 -4.64
N SER A 93 15.72 6.79 -5.10
CA SER A 93 16.94 6.43 -4.35
C SER A 93 17.04 7.12 -2.99
N ARG A 94 16.47 8.31 -2.85
CA ARG A 94 16.43 9.03 -1.57
C ARG A 94 15.44 8.44 -0.57
N MET A 95 14.27 7.99 -1.05
CA MET A 95 13.14 7.66 -0.17
C MET A 95 12.89 6.16 0.01
N ALA A 96 13.26 5.33 -0.96
CA ALA A 96 12.89 3.90 -0.98
C ALA A 96 13.34 3.16 0.27
N GLN A 97 14.58 3.39 0.73
CA GLN A 97 15.12 2.67 1.88
C GLN A 97 14.33 2.96 3.16
N SER A 98 14.02 4.24 3.43
CA SER A 98 13.24 4.63 4.62
C SER A 98 11.83 4.02 4.61
N VAL A 99 11.17 3.97 3.45
CA VAL A 99 9.85 3.31 3.32
C VAL A 99 9.97 1.80 3.51
N ILE A 100 10.97 1.16 2.91
CA ILE A 100 11.24 -0.28 3.09
C ILE A 100 11.48 -0.62 4.57
N ASP A 101 12.28 0.17 5.26
CA ASP A 101 12.58 -0.05 6.68
C ASP A 101 11.34 0.15 7.55
N TRP A 102 10.51 1.15 7.24
CA TRP A 102 9.25 1.37 7.94
C TRP A 102 8.24 0.23 7.71
N VAL A 103 8.13 -0.27 6.47
CA VAL A 103 7.28 -1.44 6.16
C VAL A 103 7.80 -2.68 6.88
N ARG A 104 9.11 -2.92 6.89
CA ARG A 104 9.71 -4.07 7.59
C ARG A 104 9.42 -4.01 9.09
N LEU A 105 9.52 -2.83 9.69
CA LEU A 105 9.29 -2.60 11.11
C LEU A 105 7.83 -2.85 11.53
N ASN A 106 6.89 -2.60 10.63
CA ASN A 106 5.45 -2.68 10.85
C ASN A 106 4.77 -3.86 10.13
N HIS A 107 5.55 -4.78 9.55
CA HIS A 107 5.09 -5.84 8.66
C HIS A 107 3.85 -6.58 9.20
N GLU A 108 3.91 -7.10 10.43
CA GLU A 108 2.80 -7.87 11.00
C GLU A 108 1.52 -7.05 11.16
N ALA A 109 1.64 -5.79 11.61
CA ALA A 109 0.49 -4.90 11.78
C ALA A 109 -0.13 -4.53 10.43
N LEU A 110 0.70 -4.22 9.43
CA LEU A 110 0.26 -3.89 8.07
C LEU A 110 -0.39 -5.10 7.38
N SER A 111 0.18 -6.29 7.53
CA SER A 111 -0.41 -7.52 7.00
C SER A 111 -1.77 -7.81 7.63
N ARG A 112 -1.89 -7.62 8.94
CA ARG A 112 -3.16 -7.80 9.64
C ARG A 112 -4.21 -6.79 9.19
N PHE A 113 -3.84 -5.52 9.11
CA PHE A 113 -4.72 -4.46 8.61
C PHE A 113 -5.20 -4.75 7.18
N TRP A 114 -4.32 -5.29 6.32
CA TRP A 114 -4.71 -5.64 4.96
C TRP A 114 -5.85 -6.66 4.89
N TRP A 115 -5.79 -7.72 5.70
CA TRP A 115 -6.75 -8.83 5.64
C TRP A 115 -7.97 -8.64 6.54
N ASP A 116 -7.76 -8.13 7.76
CA ASP A 116 -8.81 -8.02 8.77
C ASP A 116 -9.42 -6.61 8.81
N GLY A 117 -8.73 -5.60 8.27
CA GLY A 117 -9.13 -4.20 8.34
C GLY A 117 -10.51 -3.87 7.74
N PRO A 118 -11.01 -4.55 6.70
CA PRO A 118 -12.37 -4.32 6.20
C PRO A 118 -13.47 -4.58 7.25
N ASP A 119 -13.20 -5.48 8.21
CA ASP A 119 -14.14 -5.83 9.28
C ASP A 119 -13.94 -4.97 10.54
N TRP A 120 -12.93 -4.09 10.56
CA TRP A 120 -12.59 -3.28 11.73
C TRP A 120 -13.48 -2.04 11.85
N MET A 121 -13.92 -1.79 13.07
CA MET A 121 -14.61 -0.56 13.43
C MET A 121 -13.60 0.58 13.68
N GLU A 122 -14.06 1.83 13.66
CA GLU A 122 -13.21 3.02 13.85
C GLU A 122 -12.22 2.93 15.03
N PRO A 123 -12.60 2.41 16.23
CA PRO A 123 -11.65 2.30 17.34
C PRO A 123 -10.48 1.34 17.07
N GLU A 124 -10.72 0.27 16.31
CA GLU A 124 -9.70 -0.72 15.95
C GLU A 124 -8.74 -0.14 14.90
N VAL A 125 -9.28 0.56 13.90
CA VAL A 125 -8.49 1.29 12.91
C VAL A 125 -7.60 2.35 13.59
N ARG A 126 -8.16 3.12 14.52
CA ARG A 126 -7.42 4.11 15.31
C ARG A 126 -6.31 3.47 16.13
N ALA A 127 -6.61 2.40 16.87
CA ALA A 127 -5.64 1.69 17.69
C ALA A 127 -4.50 1.10 16.84
N PHE A 128 -4.80 0.63 15.63
CA PHE A 128 -3.80 0.20 14.68
C PHE A 128 -2.89 1.35 14.22
N ILE A 129 -3.47 2.48 13.78
CA ILE A 129 -2.69 3.65 13.34
C ILE A 129 -1.80 4.16 14.48
N ASP A 130 -2.34 4.27 15.70
CA ASP A 130 -1.61 4.72 16.88
C ASP A 130 -0.51 3.73 17.32
N GLY A 131 -0.66 2.45 16.96
CA GLY A 131 0.29 1.38 17.25
C GLY A 131 1.44 1.25 16.23
N LEU A 132 1.39 1.96 15.10
CA LEU A 132 2.46 1.94 14.10
C LEU A 132 3.74 2.56 14.65
N LYS A 133 4.85 1.88 14.42
CA LYS A 133 6.19 2.31 14.81
C LYS A 133 6.75 3.27 13.76
N LYS A 134 7.65 4.16 14.22
CA LYS A 134 8.34 5.16 13.40
C LYS A 134 9.78 4.72 13.13
N VAL A 135 10.36 5.18 12.02
CA VAL A 135 11.79 5.03 11.71
C VAL A 135 12.57 6.31 11.99
#